data_AF-A0A3A9JVR2-F1
#
_entry.id   AF-A0A3A9JVR2-F1
#
_cell.length_a   1.000
_cell.length_b   1.000
_cell.length_c   1.000
_cell.angle_alpha   90.00
_cell.angle_beta   90.00
_cell.angle_gamma   90.00
#
_symmetry.space_group_name_H-M   'P 1'
#
loop_
_entity.id
_entity.type
_entity.pdbx_description
1 polymer ?
#
loop_
_entity_poly.entity_id
_entity_poly.type
_entity_poly.pdbx_seq_one_letter_code
_entity_poly.pdbx_strand_id
1 'polypeptide(L)'
;MEKNIPSISESEWEIMNVLWDKAPQTANDIIFSLQECTDWKPKTIRTLLDRLVQKDVVGVNKNLRVYTFYPLYTQEKYQRAETESFIKRIYGGTLKSMLVQFIQEDTLSDDDINELRSILNKKPKKQ
;
A
#
# COMPACT_ATOMS: atom_id res chain seq x y z
N MET A 1 -4.72 -7.51 -20.36
CA MET A 1 -5.49 -7.77 -19.13
C MET A 1 -4.71 -7.13 -17.99
N GLU A 2 -5.21 -6.06 -17.40
CA GLU A 2 -4.56 -5.45 -16.24
C GLU A 2 -4.56 -6.47 -15.10
N LYS A 3 -3.36 -6.89 -14.67
CA LYS A 3 -3.20 -7.78 -13.52
C LYS A 3 -3.68 -6.99 -12.30
N ASN A 4 -4.78 -7.42 -11.69
CA ASN A 4 -5.21 -6.90 -10.39
C ASN A 4 -4.08 -7.13 -9.39
N ILE A 5 -3.59 -6.05 -8.79
CA ILE A 5 -2.57 -6.14 -7.74
C ILE A 5 -3.19 -6.90 -6.56
N PRO A 6 -2.56 -7.99 -6.08
CA PRO A 6 -3.11 -8.80 -5.00
C PRO A 6 -3.22 -8.01 -3.70
N SER A 7 -4.32 -8.21 -2.96
CA SER A 7 -4.55 -7.54 -1.68
C SER A 7 -3.65 -8.12 -0.60
N ILE A 8 -3.01 -7.22 0.15
CA ILE A 8 -2.24 -7.50 1.35
C ILE A 8 -3.05 -7.18 2.60
N SER A 9 -2.83 -7.92 3.69
CA SER A 9 -3.44 -7.60 4.98
C SER A 9 -2.71 -6.46 5.69
N GLU A 10 -3.31 -5.89 6.75
CA GLU A 10 -2.65 -4.88 7.60
C GLU A 10 -1.29 -5.36 8.12
N SER A 11 -1.18 -6.62 8.58
CA SER A 11 0.11 -7.15 9.03
C SER A 11 1.14 -7.30 7.91
N GLU A 12 0.70 -7.59 6.69
CA GLU A 12 1.57 -7.66 5.52
C GLU A 12 1.97 -6.26 5.02
N TRP A 13 1.10 -5.27 5.22
CA TRP A 13 1.37 -3.86 4.94
C TRP A 13 2.60 -3.36 5.72
N GLU A 14 2.74 -3.75 6.98
CA GLU A 14 3.92 -3.35 7.78
C GLU A 14 5.24 -3.89 7.21
N ILE A 15 5.25 -5.10 6.68
CA ILE A 15 6.44 -5.63 5.97
C ILE A 15 6.68 -4.84 4.68
N MET A 16 5.62 -4.47 3.96
CA MET A 16 5.75 -3.66 2.76
C MET A 16 6.26 -2.26 3.06
N ASN A 17 5.86 -1.62 4.16
CA ASN A 17 6.40 -0.33 4.61
C ASN A 17 7.92 -0.40 4.76
N VAL A 18 8.43 -1.43 5.45
CA VAL A 18 9.88 -1.64 5.62
C VAL A 18 10.57 -1.85 4.27
N LEU A 19 9.99 -2.65 3.37
CA LEU A 19 10.55 -2.90 2.04
C LEU A 19 10.46 -1.69 1.09
N TRP A 20 9.45 -0.83 1.23
CA TRP A 20 9.33 0.40 0.45
C TRP A 20 10.28 1.48 0.93
N ASP A 21 10.56 1.54 2.24
CA ASP A 21 11.59 2.42 2.80
C ASP A 21 12.99 2.00 2.33
N LYS A 22 13.28 0.69 2.39
CA LYS A 22 14.58 0.16 1.97
C LYS A 22 14.47 -1.21 1.33
N ALA A 23 14.91 -1.32 0.08
CA ALA A 23 15.06 -2.60 -0.61
C ALA A 23 16.33 -2.62 -1.48
N PRO A 24 16.91 -3.81 -1.75
CA PRO A 24 16.52 -5.12 -1.23
C PRO A 24 17.03 -5.37 0.20
N GLN A 25 16.33 -6.19 0.97
CA GLN A 25 16.70 -6.54 2.36
C GLN A 25 16.66 -8.04 2.62
N THR A 26 17.46 -8.54 3.57
CA THR A 26 17.35 -9.94 4.02
C THR A 26 16.15 -10.11 4.96
N ALA A 27 15.69 -11.36 5.14
CA ALA A 27 14.64 -11.63 6.13
C ALA A 27 15.05 -11.19 7.55
N ASN A 28 16.34 -11.26 7.90
CA ASN A 28 16.83 -10.84 9.21
C ASN A 28 16.79 -9.31 9.37
N ASP A 29 17.10 -8.56 8.31
CA ASP A 29 17.02 -7.09 8.35
C ASP A 29 15.57 -6.65 8.56
N ILE A 30 14.62 -7.27 7.83
CA ILE A 30 13.19 -7.00 7.98
C ILE A 30 12.70 -7.35 9.39
N ILE A 31 13.15 -8.49 9.95
CA ILE A 31 12.84 -8.88 11.32
C ILE A 31 13.34 -7.83 12.31
N PHE A 32 14.59 -7.39 12.16
CA PHE A 32 15.18 -6.39 13.04
C PHE A 32 14.38 -5.08 13.02
N SER A 33 14.07 -4.56 11.82
CA SER A 33 13.25 -3.34 11.67
C SER A 33 11.86 -3.45 12.31
N LEU A 34 11.20 -4.61 12.17
CA LEU A 34 9.84 -4.79 12.70
C LEU A 34 9.80 -5.12 14.19
N GLN A 35 10.88 -5.64 14.77
CA GLN A 35 10.94 -5.91 16.21
C GLN A 35 10.95 -4.63 17.05
N GLU A 36 11.34 -3.49 16.47
CA GLU A 36 11.30 -2.19 17.15
C GLU A 36 9.88 -1.61 17.22
N CYS A 37 8.98 -2.01 16.31
CA CYS A 37 7.64 -1.46 16.18
C CYS A 37 6.51 -2.46 16.45
N THR A 38 6.83 -3.76 16.59
CA THR A 38 5.83 -4.84 16.74
C THR A 38 6.30 -5.92 17.71
N ASP A 39 5.35 -6.59 18.38
CA ASP A 39 5.61 -7.76 19.25
C ASP A 39 5.73 -9.08 18.47
N TRP A 40 5.87 -9.03 17.15
CA TRP A 40 5.87 -10.24 16.33
C TRP A 40 7.15 -11.04 16.49
N LYS A 41 6.99 -12.34 16.78
CA LYS A 41 8.12 -13.27 16.77
C LYS A 41 8.71 -13.39 15.36
N PRO A 42 10.03 -13.64 15.21
CA PRO A 42 10.68 -13.81 13.91
C PRO A 42 9.98 -14.81 12.97
N LYS A 43 9.37 -15.87 13.52
CA LYS A 43 8.61 -16.87 12.75
C LYS A 43 7.36 -16.27 12.10
N THR A 44 6.66 -15.37 12.78
CA THR A 44 5.49 -14.67 12.26
C THR A 44 5.87 -13.79 11.08
N ILE A 45 6.94 -13.00 11.23
CA ILE A 45 7.43 -12.11 10.17
C ILE A 45 7.82 -12.92 8.93
N ARG A 46 8.54 -14.03 9.09
CA ARG A 46 8.87 -14.96 7.99
C ARG A 46 7.62 -15.51 7.31
N THR A 47 6.60 -15.88 8.08
CA THR A 47 5.34 -16.41 7.54
C THR A 47 4.60 -15.35 6.71
N LEU A 48 4.56 -14.11 7.18
CA LEU A 48 3.94 -13.00 6.44
C LEU A 48 4.75 -12.65 5.17
N LEU A 49 6.08 -12.67 5.26
CA LEU A 49 6.97 -12.46 4.11
C LEU A 49 6.79 -13.56 3.05
N ASP A 50 6.70 -14.83 3.47
CA ASP A 50 6.43 -15.95 2.56
C ASP A 50 5.05 -15.81 1.87
N ARG A 51 4.03 -15.34 2.60
CA ARG A 51 2.70 -15.05 2.01
C ARG A 51 2.78 -13.93 0.98
N LEU A 52 3.53 -12.86 1.24
CA LEU A 52 3.73 -11.77 0.29
C LEU A 52 4.44 -12.23 -1.00
N VAL A 53 5.38 -13.17 -0.87
CA VAL A 53 6.03 -13.82 -2.02
C VAL A 53 5.05 -14.72 -2.77
N GLN A 54 4.24 -15.52 -2.07
CA GLN A 54 3.19 -16.35 -2.68
C GLN A 54 2.13 -15.52 -3.41
N LYS A 55 1.88 -14.30 -2.95
CA LYS A 55 0.97 -13.34 -3.57
C LYS A 55 1.58 -12.59 -4.76
N ASP A 56 2.83 -12.85 -5.16
CA ASP A 56 3.52 -12.07 -6.20
C ASP A 56 3.52 -10.55 -5.92
N VAL A 57 3.60 -10.14 -4.65
CA VAL A 57 3.78 -8.73 -4.24
C VAL A 57 5.24 -8.45 -3.87
N VAL A 58 5.96 -9.46 -3.40
CA VAL A 58 7.39 -9.40 -3.06
C VAL A 58 8.16 -10.42 -3.88
N GLY A 59 9.29 -10.00 -4.46
CA GLY A 59 10.24 -10.87 -5.15
C GLY A 59 11.36 -11.33 -4.23
N VAL A 60 12.02 -12.44 -4.60
CA VAL A 60 13.18 -13.00 -3.88
C VAL A 60 14.36 -13.16 -4.81
N ASN A 61 15.47 -12.50 -4.49
CA ASN A 61 16.76 -12.71 -5.17
C ASN A 61 17.45 -13.94 -4.60
N LYS A 62 17.31 -15.07 -5.29
CA LYS A 62 17.93 -16.36 -4.93
C LYS A 62 19.38 -16.52 -5.40
N ASN A 63 19.84 -15.64 -6.29
CA ASN A 63 21.17 -15.71 -6.89
C ASN A 63 22.28 -15.21 -5.94
N LEU A 64 21.90 -14.58 -4.83
CA LEU A 64 22.82 -14.13 -3.80
C LEU A 64 23.05 -15.24 -2.78
N ARG A 65 24.24 -15.24 -2.16
CA ARG A 65 24.58 -16.16 -1.06
C ARG A 65 23.61 -16.06 0.12
N VAL A 66 22.92 -14.93 0.24
CA VAL A 66 21.85 -14.67 1.20
C VAL A 66 20.63 -14.18 0.43
N TYR A 67 19.48 -14.79 0.68
CA TYR A 67 18.22 -14.38 0.06
C TYR A 67 17.85 -12.96 0.49
N THR A 68 17.58 -12.12 -0.49
CA THR A 68 17.03 -10.78 -0.28
C THR A 68 15.67 -10.63 -0.94
N PHE A 69 14.85 -9.81 -0.34
CA PHE A 69 13.46 -9.56 -0.69
C PHE A 69 13.32 -8.12 -1.19
N TYR A 70 12.44 -7.90 -2.17
CA TYR A 70 12.20 -6.59 -2.76
C TYR A 70 10.75 -6.46 -3.22
N PRO A 71 10.16 -5.25 -3.19
CA PRO A 71 8.78 -5.05 -3.62
C PRO A 71 8.68 -5.16 -5.15
N LEU A 72 7.63 -5.83 -5.64
CA LEU A 72 7.34 -5.92 -7.09
C LEU A 72 6.52 -4.72 -7.60
N TYR A 73 5.94 -3.96 -6.69
CA TYR A 73 5.17 -2.74 -6.97
C TYR A 73 5.69 -1.59 -6.11
N THR A 74 5.76 -0.40 -6.69
CA THR A 74 6.00 0.82 -5.91
C THR A 74 4.82 1.08 -4.96
N GLN A 75 5.09 1.76 -3.85
CA GLN A 75 4.07 2.12 -2.87
C GLN A 75 2.91 2.89 -3.51
N GLU A 76 3.21 3.91 -4.32
CA GLU A 76 2.20 4.72 -5.02
C GLU A 76 1.32 3.86 -5.95
N LYS A 77 1.93 2.94 -6.71
CA LYS A 77 1.20 2.08 -7.64
C LYS A 77 0.29 1.11 -6.89
N TYR A 78 0.76 0.54 -5.79
CA TYR A 78 -0.02 -0.35 -4.95
C TYR A 78 -1.20 0.40 -4.31
N GLN A 79 -0.92 1.53 -3.65
CA GLN A 79 -1.94 2.39 -3.02
C GLN A 79 -3.02 2.82 -4.01
N ARG A 80 -2.66 3.21 -5.24
CA ARG A 80 -3.62 3.59 -6.26
C ARG A 80 -4.55 2.42 -6.63
N ALA A 81 -3.99 1.25 -6.89
CA ALA A 81 -4.78 0.07 -7.26
C ALA A 81 -5.69 -0.40 -6.12
N GLU A 82 -5.19 -0.38 -4.88
CA GLU A 82 -6.00 -0.71 -3.71
C GLU A 82 -7.13 0.30 -3.49
N THR A 83 -6.84 1.60 -3.63
CA THR A 83 -7.84 2.68 -3.53
C THR A 83 -8.95 2.50 -4.57
N GLU A 84 -8.59 2.24 -5.83
CA GLU A 84 -9.56 1.99 -6.90
C GLU A 84 -10.42 0.75 -6.62
N SER A 85 -9.80 -0.34 -6.14
CA SER A 85 -10.50 -1.56 -5.72
C SER A 85 -11.46 -1.30 -4.55
N PHE A 86 -11.02 -0.53 -3.56
CA PHE A 86 -11.82 -0.13 -2.40
C PHE A 86 -13.03 0.69 -2.80
N ILE A 87 -12.85 1.74 -3.61
CA ILE A 87 -13.94 2.59 -4.12
C ILE A 87 -14.93 1.75 -4.93
N LYS A 88 -14.43 0.82 -5.75
CA LYS A 88 -15.28 -0.09 -6.51
C LYS A 88 -16.12 -0.99 -5.61
N ARG A 89 -15.51 -1.56 -4.56
CA ARG A 89 -16.15 -2.51 -3.65
C ARG A 89 -17.16 -1.86 -2.70
N ILE A 90 -16.83 -0.71 -2.11
CA ILE A 90 -17.64 -0.08 -1.06
C ILE A 90 -18.63 0.94 -1.64
N TYR A 91 -18.21 1.69 -2.66
CA TYR A 91 -19.00 2.79 -3.23
C TYR A 91 -19.49 2.50 -4.65
N GLY A 92 -19.45 1.23 -5.10
CA GLY A 92 -19.89 0.82 -6.43
C GLY A 92 -19.14 1.49 -7.59
N GLY A 93 -17.92 1.99 -7.34
CA GLY A 93 -17.12 2.71 -8.33
C GLY A 93 -17.40 4.22 -8.40
N THR A 94 -18.27 4.74 -7.53
CA THR A 94 -18.61 6.17 -7.51
C THR A 94 -17.72 6.94 -6.52
N LEU A 95 -16.53 7.35 -6.99
CA LEU A 95 -15.62 8.21 -6.21
C LEU A 95 -16.33 9.48 -5.69
N LYS A 96 -17.27 10.03 -6.46
CA LYS A 96 -18.08 11.18 -6.04
C LYS A 96 -18.83 10.92 -4.73
N SER A 97 -19.41 9.73 -4.56
CA SER A 97 -20.22 9.41 -3.38
C SER A 97 -19.35 9.31 -2.13
N MET A 98 -18.16 8.70 -2.25
CA MET A 98 -17.16 8.68 -1.19
C MET A 98 -16.75 10.10 -0.78
N LEU A 99 -16.43 10.96 -1.75
CA LEU A 99 -16.02 12.34 -1.48
C LEU A 99 -17.15 13.16 -0.82
N VAL A 100 -18.39 13.01 -1.27
CA VAL A 100 -19.54 13.70 -0.67
C VAL A 100 -19.73 13.29 0.78
N GLN A 101 -19.67 11.99 1.08
CA GLN A 101 -19.79 11.50 2.44
C GLN A 101 -18.65 12.04 3.32
N PHE A 102 -17.41 12.00 2.83
CA PHE A 102 -16.25 12.49 3.56
C PHE A 102 -16.35 13.99 3.88
N ILE A 103 -16.77 14.81 2.91
CA ILE A 103 -16.97 16.25 3.11
C ILE A 103 -18.15 16.55 4.07
N GLN A 104 -19.15 15.69 4.15
CA GLN A 104 -20.32 15.88 5.01
C GLN A 104 -20.09 15.44 6.46
N GLU A 105 -19.26 14.42 6.67
CA GLU A 105 -18.99 13.84 8.00
C GLU A 105 -17.74 14.43 8.67
N ASP A 106 -16.79 14.96 7.91
CA ASP A 106 -15.51 15.45 8.42
C ASP A 106 -15.43 16.99 8.46
N THR A 107 -14.73 17.54 9.45
CA THR A 107 -14.45 18.99 9.52
C THR A 107 -13.21 19.29 8.69
N LEU A 108 -13.39 19.51 7.38
CA LEU A 108 -12.31 20.06 6.55
C LEU A 108 -12.01 21.49 6.99
N SER A 109 -10.73 21.81 7.13
CA SER A 109 -10.32 23.21 7.37
C SER A 109 -10.56 24.06 6.12
N ASP A 110 -10.63 25.37 6.28
CA ASP A 110 -10.72 26.30 5.14
C ASP A 110 -9.54 26.12 4.17
N ASP A 111 -8.36 25.77 4.69
CA ASP A 111 -7.15 25.51 3.90
C ASP A 111 -7.30 24.24 3.05
N ASP A 112 -7.79 23.15 3.63
CA ASP A 112 -8.06 21.89 2.91
C ASP A 112 -9.10 22.11 1.80
N ILE A 113 -10.15 22.89 2.08
CA ILE A 113 -11.18 23.25 1.10
C ILE A 113 -10.57 24.06 -0.06
N ASN A 114 -9.70 25.02 0.24
CA ASN A 114 -9.05 25.85 -0.76
C ASN A 114 -8.07 25.03 -1.63
N GLU A 115 -7.32 24.11 -1.03
CA GLU A 115 -6.44 23.19 -1.75
C GLU A 115 -7.25 22.26 -2.66
N LEU A 116 -8.31 21.65 -2.15
CA LEU A 116 -9.24 20.81 -2.93
C LEU A 116 -9.83 21.56 -4.12
N ARG A 117 -10.29 22.81 -3.93
CA ARG A 117 -10.79 23.67 -5.02
C ARG A 117 -9.70 23.92 -6.07
N SER A 118 -8.48 24.21 -5.64
CA SER A 118 -7.34 24.42 -6.54
C SER A 118 -7.06 23.18 -7.39
N ILE A 119 -7.03 22.00 -6.78
CA ILE A 119 -6.83 20.71 -7.48
C ILE A 119 -7.96 20.44 -8.49
N LEU A 120 -9.22 20.64 -8.08
CA LEU A 120 -10.39 20.44 -8.96
C LEU A 120 -10.38 21.40 -10.16
N ASN A 121 -9.99 22.66 -9.96
CA ASN A 121 -9.92 23.66 -11.02
C ASN A 121 -8.76 23.43 -12.00
N LYS A 122 -7.65 22.84 -11.52
CA LYS A 122 -6.50 22.46 -12.36
C LYS A 122 -6.73 21.20 -13.18
N LYS A 123 -7.68 20.35 -12.79
CA LYS A 123 -7.98 19.11 -13.52
C LYS A 123 -8.75 19.47 -14.81
N PRO A 124 -8.26 19.13 -16.00
CA PRO A 124 -8.98 19.42 -17.23
C PRO A 124 -10.35 18.76 -17.18
N LYS A 125 -11.41 19.51 -17.53
CA LYS A 125 -12.76 18.96 -17.67
C LYS A 125 -12.69 17.81 -18.66
N LYS A 126 -12.99 16.59 -18.22
CA LYS A 126 -13.34 15.51 -19.14
C LYS A 126 -14.57 15.99 -19.91
N GLN A 127 -14.41 16.22 -21.21
CA GLN A 127 -15.52 16.26 -22.15
C GLN A 127 -16.17 14.89 -22.22
#